data_AF-A0A1H2RMM9-F1
#
_entry.id   AF-A0A1H2RMM9-F1
#
_cell.length_a   1.000
_cell.length_b   1.000
_cell.length_c   1.000
_cell.angle_alpha   90.00
_cell.angle_beta   90.00
_cell.angle_gamma   90.00
#
_symmetry.space_group_name_H-M   'P 1'
#
loop_
_entity.id
_entity.type
_entity.pdbx_description
1 polymer ?
#
loop_
_entity_poly.entity_id
_entity_poly.type
_entity_poly.pdbx_seq_one_letter_code
_entity_poly.pdbx_strand_id
1 'polypeptide(L)'
;MGILDKHKHIETHATLLLVLSFLVVTIGGLVQIVPLFYLENTIEEVEGMRPYSPLELTGRQIYVREGCYVCHSQMIRPMRDEVERYGHYSLAAESMYDHPFQWGSKRTGPDLARVGGRYSDDWHVQHLTAPKSVVPESIMPPYAFLLNRTIDGEYIGDLLTAHRTVGVPYTDVMMENARTDFLAQADPNADTSDLLERYPGAQVRNFDGQPQLTEMDAIIAYLQMLGTLVDFETFVPVANR
;
A
#
# COMPACT_ATOMS: atom_id res chain seq x y z
N MET A 1 -4.23 1.87 57.82
CA MET A 1 -3.35 1.27 56.79
C MET A 1 -3.24 2.24 55.64
N GLY A 2 -2.06 2.83 55.46
CA GLY A 2 -1.80 3.80 54.40
C GLY A 2 -1.65 3.12 53.04
N ILE A 3 -1.64 3.92 51.97
CA ILE A 3 -1.40 3.45 50.60
C ILE A 3 -0.03 2.74 50.49
N LEU A 4 0.97 3.19 51.24
CA LEU A 4 2.32 2.62 51.26
C LEU A 4 2.36 1.19 51.86
N ASP A 5 1.54 0.89 52.87
CA ASP A 5 1.47 -0.46 53.45
C ASP A 5 0.89 -1.47 52.44
N LYS A 6 -0.04 -1.02 51.59
CA LYS A 6 -0.64 -1.83 50.52
C LYS A 6 0.32 -2.01 49.34
N HIS A 7 1.18 -1.04 49.08
CA HIS A 7 2.19 -1.10 48.02
C HIS A 7 3.21 -2.22 48.27
N LYS A 8 3.70 -2.35 49.51
CA LYS A 8 4.60 -3.43 49.91
C LYS A 8 4.04 -4.82 49.58
N HIS A 9 2.73 -5.00 49.70
CA HIS A 9 2.08 -6.27 49.39
C HIS A 9 2.12 -6.60 47.89
N ILE A 10 2.08 -5.59 47.01
CA ILE A 10 2.22 -5.77 45.57
C ILE A 10 3.68 -6.10 45.23
N GLU A 11 4.65 -5.38 45.81
CA GLU A 11 6.08 -5.58 45.55
C GLU A 11 6.59 -6.97 45.99
N THR A 12 6.06 -7.52 47.09
CA THR A 12 6.53 -8.82 47.60
C THR A 12 5.86 -10.02 46.94
N HIS A 13 4.83 -9.82 46.11
CA HIS A 13 4.11 -10.90 45.41
C HIS A 13 4.31 -10.79 43.90
N ALA A 14 5.27 -11.55 43.36
CA ALA A 14 5.62 -11.52 41.94
C ALA A 14 4.40 -11.73 41.00
N THR A 15 3.51 -12.67 41.33
CA THR A 15 2.29 -12.92 40.53
C THR A 15 1.34 -11.71 40.55
N LEU A 16 1.18 -11.06 41.70
CA LEU A 16 0.30 -9.90 41.83
C LEU A 16 0.87 -8.71 41.04
N LEU A 17 2.18 -8.47 41.13
CA LEU A 17 2.86 -7.44 40.35
C LEU A 17 2.74 -7.69 38.85
N LEU A 18 2.93 -8.93 38.39
CA LEU A 18 2.79 -9.31 36.97
C LEU A 18 1.38 -9.07 36.45
N VAL A 19 0.35 -9.52 37.18
CA VAL A 19 -1.05 -9.32 36.79
C VAL A 19 -1.40 -7.85 36.73
N LEU A 20 -1.05 -7.06 37.75
CA LEU A 20 -1.34 -5.63 37.76
C LEU A 20 -0.61 -4.88 36.65
N SER A 21 0.65 -5.23 36.37
CA SER A 21 1.42 -4.62 35.28
C SER A 21 0.82 -4.95 33.91
N PHE A 22 0.38 -6.20 33.71
CA PHE A 22 -0.32 -6.62 32.50
C PHE A 22 -1.64 -5.85 32.31
N LEU A 23 -2.43 -5.70 33.38
CA LEU A 23 -3.67 -4.91 33.31
C LEU A 23 -3.41 -3.45 32.95
N VAL A 24 -2.37 -2.83 33.53
CA VAL A 24 -2.05 -1.42 33.24
C VAL A 24 -1.58 -1.24 31.79
N VAL A 25 -0.69 -2.10 31.27
CA VAL A 25 -0.16 -1.95 29.91
C VAL A 25 -1.20 -2.24 28.84
N THR A 26 -2.16 -3.14 29.10
CA THR A 26 -3.20 -3.52 28.13
C THR A 26 -4.26 -2.45 27.92
N ILE A 27 -4.52 -1.59 28.91
CA ILE A 27 -5.52 -0.51 28.80
C ILE A 27 -5.23 0.40 27.60
N GLY A 28 -3.96 0.79 27.38
CA GLY A 28 -3.58 1.64 26.25
C GLY A 28 -3.92 1.01 24.90
N GLY A 29 -3.56 -0.26 24.72
CA GLY A 29 -3.89 -1.02 23.51
C GLY A 29 -5.39 -1.19 23.30
N LEU A 30 -6.14 -1.50 24.36
CA LEU A 30 -7.59 -1.64 24.29
C LEU A 30 -8.28 -0.33 23.87
N VAL A 31 -7.88 0.80 24.44
CA VAL A 31 -8.51 2.10 24.16
C VAL A 31 -8.15 2.62 22.76
N GLN A 32 -6.94 2.34 22.26
CA GLN A 32 -6.49 2.86 20.97
C GLN A 32 -6.83 1.96 19.78
N ILE A 33 -6.76 0.62 19.92
CA ILE A 33 -6.88 -0.32 18.81
C ILE A 33 -8.32 -0.83 18.67
N VAL A 34 -8.95 -1.23 19.77
CA VAL A 34 -10.27 -1.92 19.71
C VAL A 34 -11.35 -1.05 19.06
N PRO A 35 -11.51 0.25 19.40
CA PRO A 35 -12.54 1.08 18.77
C PRO A 35 -12.39 1.19 17.25
N LEU A 36 -11.17 1.16 16.72
CA LEU A 36 -10.93 1.28 15.27
C LEU A 36 -11.54 0.11 14.46
N PHE A 37 -11.79 -1.04 15.08
CA PHE A 37 -12.49 -2.15 14.42
C PHE A 37 -14.00 -1.95 14.29
N TYR A 38 -14.59 -1.03 15.06
CA TYR A 38 -16.05 -0.83 15.13
C TYR A 38 -16.50 0.57 14.64
N LEU A 39 -15.56 1.51 14.52
CA LEU A 39 -15.84 2.89 14.13
C LEU A 39 -15.77 3.04 12.61
N GLU A 40 -16.85 2.67 11.92
CA GLU A 40 -16.99 2.85 10.46
C GLU A 40 -16.86 4.31 10.03
N ASN A 41 -17.21 5.26 10.92
CA ASN A 41 -17.08 6.70 10.67
C ASN A 41 -15.63 7.22 10.60
N THR A 42 -14.63 6.36 10.82
CA THR A 42 -13.21 6.71 10.61
C THR A 42 -12.72 6.44 9.21
N ILE A 43 -13.52 5.74 8.38
CA ILE A 43 -13.23 5.49 6.97
C ILE A 43 -14.14 6.38 6.16
N GLU A 44 -13.56 7.22 5.31
CA GLU A 44 -14.32 8.08 4.42
C GLU A 44 -15.05 7.25 3.36
N GLU A 45 -16.29 7.61 3.05
CA GLU A 45 -16.97 7.07 1.87
C GLU A 45 -16.31 7.67 0.62
N VAL A 46 -15.71 6.81 -0.20
CA VAL A 46 -15.09 7.19 -1.48
C VAL A 46 -15.61 6.28 -2.58
N GLU A 47 -15.92 6.86 -3.72
CA GLU A 47 -16.25 6.12 -4.93
C GLU A 47 -14.95 5.72 -5.66
N GLY A 48 -14.98 4.57 -6.35
CA GLY A 48 -13.89 4.13 -7.23
C GLY A 48 -12.81 3.24 -6.59
N MET A 49 -12.77 3.10 -5.27
CA MET A 49 -11.83 2.19 -4.61
C MET A 49 -12.09 0.73 -4.97
N ARG A 50 -11.05 0.05 -5.46
CA ARG A 50 -11.04 -1.38 -5.78
C ARG A 50 -9.82 -2.09 -5.21
N PRO A 51 -9.85 -3.43 -5.06
CA PRO A 51 -8.64 -4.20 -4.81
C PRO A 51 -7.58 -3.99 -5.89
N TYR A 52 -6.32 -4.21 -5.52
CA TYR A 52 -5.21 -4.31 -6.45
C TYR A 52 -5.50 -5.37 -7.52
N SER A 53 -5.17 -5.09 -8.78
CA SER A 53 -5.06 -6.15 -9.79
C SER A 53 -3.86 -7.06 -9.44
N PRO A 54 -3.82 -8.29 -9.97
CA PRO A 54 -2.75 -9.23 -9.65
C PRO A 54 -1.34 -8.69 -9.87
N LEU A 55 -1.08 -7.98 -10.98
CA LEU A 55 0.24 -7.43 -11.28
C LEU A 55 0.59 -6.26 -10.35
N GLU A 56 -0.36 -5.36 -10.09
CA GLU A 56 -0.20 -4.28 -9.10
C GLU A 56 0.12 -4.84 -7.70
N LEU A 57 -0.55 -5.93 -7.31
CA LEU A 57 -0.33 -6.56 -6.00
C LEU A 57 1.05 -7.22 -5.92
N THR A 58 1.52 -7.86 -6.99
CA THR A 58 2.90 -8.36 -7.07
C THR A 58 3.91 -7.21 -7.01
N GLY A 59 3.65 -6.11 -7.72
CA GLY A 59 4.46 -4.90 -7.67
C GLY A 59 4.59 -4.33 -6.26
N ARG A 60 3.48 -4.34 -5.51
CA ARG A 60 3.46 -3.97 -4.10
C ARG A 60 4.31 -4.90 -3.24
N GLN A 61 4.26 -6.22 -3.47
CA GLN A 61 5.14 -7.15 -2.75
C GLN A 61 6.62 -6.90 -3.06
N ILE A 62 6.95 -6.54 -4.30
CA ILE A 62 8.31 -6.14 -4.68
C ILE A 62 8.70 -4.83 -3.99
N TYR A 63 7.82 -3.82 -3.97
CA TYR A 63 8.04 -2.56 -3.24
C TYR A 63 8.36 -2.78 -1.76
N VAL A 64 7.64 -3.71 -1.12
CA VAL A 64 7.90 -4.11 0.28
C VAL A 64 9.22 -4.87 0.40
N ARG A 65 9.47 -5.86 -0.47
CA ARG A 65 10.72 -6.66 -0.47
C ARG A 65 11.96 -5.78 -0.61
N GLU A 66 11.90 -4.78 -1.47
CA GLU A 66 13.00 -3.85 -1.75
C GLU A 66 13.17 -2.74 -0.71
N GLY A 67 12.29 -2.69 0.29
CA GLY A 67 12.38 -1.73 1.39
C GLY A 67 12.14 -0.29 0.94
N CYS A 68 11.39 -0.06 -0.14
CA CYS A 68 11.13 1.29 -0.65
C CYS A 68 10.49 2.19 0.42
N TYR A 69 9.67 1.61 1.31
CA TYR A 69 9.04 2.26 2.47
C TYR A 69 10.03 2.87 3.48
N VAL A 70 11.31 2.47 3.46
CA VAL A 70 12.35 3.05 4.33
C VAL A 70 12.71 4.48 3.90
N CYS A 71 12.49 4.80 2.63
CA CYS A 71 12.82 6.09 2.05
C CYS A 71 11.59 6.90 1.61
N HIS A 72 10.52 6.21 1.21
CA HIS A 72 9.33 6.82 0.64
C HIS A 72 8.12 6.58 1.54
N SER A 73 7.34 7.64 1.77
CA SER A 73 6.04 7.53 2.41
C SER A 73 4.93 7.41 1.38
N GLN A 74 3.82 6.80 1.77
CA GLN A 74 2.55 6.86 1.05
C GLN A 74 1.47 7.38 2.00
N MET A 75 1.63 8.62 2.47
CA MET A 75 0.64 9.29 3.33
C MET A 75 0.85 10.80 3.28
N ILE A 76 0.03 11.49 2.50
CA ILE A 76 0.09 12.94 2.36
C ILE A 76 -0.70 13.58 3.51
N ARG A 77 -0.07 14.48 4.26
CA ARG A 77 -0.68 15.15 5.41
C ARG A 77 -1.58 16.31 4.96
N PRO A 78 -2.62 16.68 5.73
CA PRO A 78 -3.57 17.75 5.38
C PRO A 78 -2.99 19.14 5.65
N MET A 79 -1.81 19.43 5.09
CA MET A 79 -1.12 20.72 5.16
C MET A 79 -1.01 21.29 3.77
N ARG A 80 -1.24 22.60 3.61
CA ARG A 80 -1.20 23.26 2.30
C ARG A 80 0.08 22.97 1.52
N ASP A 81 1.25 23.03 2.15
CA ASP A 81 2.54 22.75 1.48
C ASP A 81 2.64 21.30 0.96
N GLU A 82 2.06 20.34 1.68
CA GLU A 82 2.03 18.96 1.19
C GLU A 82 1.06 18.77 0.04
N VAL A 83 -0.08 19.46 0.11
CA VAL A 83 -1.08 19.39 -0.95
C VAL A 83 -0.55 19.98 -2.26
N GLU A 84 0.11 21.14 -2.20
CA GLU A 84 0.74 21.74 -3.37
C GLU A 84 1.84 20.83 -3.98
N ARG A 85 2.58 20.12 -3.13
CA ARG A 85 3.69 19.27 -3.57
C ARG A 85 3.24 17.93 -4.13
N TYR A 86 2.31 17.27 -3.45
CA TYR A 86 1.96 15.87 -3.68
C TYR A 86 0.52 15.65 -4.17
N GLY A 87 -0.35 16.65 -4.10
CA GLY A 87 -1.78 16.53 -4.43
C GLY A 87 -2.65 16.33 -3.19
N HIS A 88 -3.92 15.95 -3.38
CA HIS A 88 -4.87 15.82 -2.28
C HIS A 88 -4.32 14.98 -1.13
N TYR A 89 -4.57 15.39 0.12
CA TYR A 89 -4.13 14.63 1.29
C TYR A 89 -4.71 13.21 1.28
N SER A 90 -4.01 12.26 1.86
CA SER A 90 -4.43 10.86 1.84
C SER A 90 -5.65 10.65 2.74
N LEU A 91 -6.63 9.89 2.24
CA LEU A 91 -7.80 9.44 2.99
C LEU A 91 -7.56 8.06 3.59
N ALA A 92 -8.23 7.72 4.68
CA ALA A 92 -8.09 6.40 5.31
C ALA A 92 -8.58 5.28 4.37
N ALA A 93 -9.62 5.57 3.58
CA ALA A 93 -10.19 4.66 2.61
C ALA A 93 -9.19 4.17 1.55
N GLU A 94 -8.19 4.98 1.19
CA GLU A 94 -7.18 4.61 0.19
C GLU A 94 -6.30 3.44 0.62
N SER A 95 -6.11 3.26 1.93
CA SER A 95 -5.29 2.18 2.50
C SER A 95 -6.11 1.02 3.04
N MET A 96 -7.43 0.97 2.78
CA MET A 96 -8.31 -0.07 3.33
C MET A 96 -7.94 -1.49 2.89
N TYR A 97 -7.31 -1.65 1.72
CA TYR A 97 -6.85 -2.94 1.19
C TYR A 97 -5.34 -3.17 1.37
N ASP A 98 -4.65 -2.29 2.10
CA ASP A 98 -3.23 -2.40 2.33
C ASP A 98 -2.90 -3.32 3.49
N HIS A 99 -2.47 -4.54 3.14
CA HIS A 99 -1.95 -5.51 4.11
C HIS A 99 -0.47 -5.80 3.82
N PRO A 100 0.49 -5.28 4.62
CA PRO A 100 0.34 -4.24 5.65
C PRO A 100 0.37 -2.81 5.07
N PHE A 101 -0.18 -1.81 5.77
CA PHE A 101 -0.18 -0.40 5.36
C PHE A 101 1.21 0.11 4.88
N GLN A 102 1.24 0.98 3.87
CA GLN A 102 2.49 1.54 3.29
C GLN A 102 2.75 3.00 3.67
N TRP A 103 2.08 3.50 4.71
CA TRP A 103 2.37 4.83 5.26
C TRP A 103 3.82 4.86 5.73
N GLY A 104 4.56 5.88 5.29
CA GLY A 104 5.97 5.99 5.65
C GLY A 104 6.16 6.63 7.01
N SER A 105 7.27 6.27 7.66
CA SER A 105 7.76 6.94 8.87
C SER A 105 8.92 7.90 8.59
N LYS A 106 9.42 7.92 7.35
CA LYS A 106 10.54 8.74 6.89
C LYS A 106 10.35 9.16 5.43
N ARG A 107 10.90 10.33 5.08
CA ARG A 107 10.99 10.84 3.71
C ARG A 107 12.44 11.17 3.39
N THR A 108 13.17 10.16 2.94
CA THR A 108 14.50 10.34 2.31
C THR A 108 14.30 10.70 0.84
N GLY A 109 13.34 10.03 0.17
CA GLY A 109 12.77 10.44 -1.10
C GLY A 109 11.39 11.09 -0.93
N PRO A 110 10.76 11.56 -2.02
CA PRO A 110 9.44 12.17 -1.98
C PRO A 110 8.33 11.19 -1.57
N ASP A 111 7.17 11.71 -1.17
CA ASP A 111 5.96 10.90 -0.97
C ASP A 111 5.46 10.32 -2.31
N LEU A 112 4.97 9.09 -2.31
CA LEU A 112 4.53 8.34 -3.49
C LEU A 112 3.01 8.10 -3.54
N ALA A 113 2.23 8.55 -2.55
CA ALA A 113 0.79 8.26 -2.46
C ALA A 113 -0.02 8.71 -3.69
N ARG A 114 0.51 9.65 -4.49
CA ARG A 114 -0.13 10.23 -5.68
C ARG A 114 0.83 10.24 -6.87
N VAL A 115 1.69 9.22 -7.01
CA VAL A 115 2.65 9.17 -8.13
C VAL A 115 2.03 8.66 -9.43
N GLY A 116 0.88 8.00 -9.36
CA GLY A 116 0.18 7.49 -10.53
C GLY A 116 -0.06 8.58 -11.58
N GLY A 117 0.38 8.32 -12.81
CA GLY A 117 0.27 9.24 -13.94
C GLY A 117 1.19 10.48 -13.90
N ARG A 118 1.99 10.69 -12.85
CA ARG A 118 2.91 11.85 -12.78
C ARG A 118 4.15 11.71 -13.66
N TYR A 119 4.61 10.48 -13.86
CA TYR A 119 5.77 10.15 -14.67
C TYR A 119 5.41 9.03 -15.66
N SER A 120 6.09 9.00 -16.81
CA SER A 120 5.93 7.90 -17.77
C SER A 120 6.59 6.63 -17.25
N ASP A 121 6.18 5.48 -17.79
CA ASP A 121 6.80 4.21 -17.44
C ASP A 121 8.29 4.19 -17.83
N ASP A 122 8.65 4.74 -18.99
CA ASP A 122 10.05 4.93 -19.40
C ASP A 122 10.86 5.73 -18.37
N TRP A 123 10.26 6.75 -17.76
CA TRP A 123 10.91 7.51 -16.69
C TRP A 123 11.10 6.63 -15.45
N HIS A 124 10.07 5.86 -15.07
CA HIS A 124 10.19 4.91 -13.96
C HIS A 124 11.27 3.85 -14.21
N VAL A 125 11.36 3.28 -15.41
CA VAL A 125 12.42 2.33 -15.79
C VAL A 125 13.79 2.97 -15.66
N GLN A 126 13.99 4.15 -16.25
CA GLN A 126 15.28 4.85 -16.20
C GLN A 126 15.66 5.23 -14.77
N HIS A 127 14.70 5.77 -14.00
CA HIS A 127 14.90 6.17 -12.62
C HIS A 127 15.20 4.97 -11.73
N LEU A 128 14.44 3.87 -11.81
CA LEU A 128 14.70 2.68 -11.02
C LEU A 128 16.01 2.00 -11.41
N THR A 129 16.36 2.00 -12.70
CA THR A 129 17.61 1.40 -13.19
C THR A 129 18.84 2.17 -12.69
N ALA A 130 18.81 3.49 -12.83
CA ALA A 130 19.91 4.36 -12.44
C ALA A 130 19.37 5.73 -11.99
N PRO A 131 18.98 5.90 -10.72
CA PRO A 131 18.32 7.14 -10.26
C PRO A 131 19.13 8.40 -10.57
N LYS A 132 20.46 8.31 -10.51
CA LYS A 132 21.40 9.39 -10.80
C LYS A 132 21.50 9.80 -12.27
N SER A 133 20.98 8.99 -13.20
CA SER A 133 20.98 9.34 -14.63
C SER A 133 19.91 10.39 -14.96
N VAL A 134 18.78 10.34 -14.26
CA VAL A 134 17.64 11.26 -14.45
C VAL A 134 17.58 12.35 -13.36
N VAL A 135 18.09 12.06 -12.16
CA VAL A 135 18.18 13.02 -11.04
C VAL A 135 19.60 12.91 -10.45
N PRO A 136 20.56 13.75 -10.91
CA PRO A 136 21.98 13.63 -10.55
C PRO A 136 22.27 13.60 -9.04
N GLU A 137 21.46 14.33 -8.26
CA GLU A 137 21.56 14.46 -6.81
C GLU A 137 20.86 13.32 -6.04
N SER A 138 20.26 12.36 -6.75
CA SER A 138 19.54 11.26 -6.13
C SER A 138 20.46 10.40 -5.25
N ILE A 139 19.96 10.11 -4.06
CA ILE A 139 20.57 9.18 -3.11
C ILE A 139 19.87 7.80 -3.13
N MET A 140 18.90 7.62 -4.03
CA MET A 140 18.20 6.35 -4.19
C MET A 140 19.16 5.28 -4.75
N PRO A 141 19.13 4.04 -4.21
CA PRO A 141 19.89 2.93 -4.77
C PRO A 141 19.41 2.55 -6.19
N PRO A 142 20.29 2.03 -7.06
CA PRO A 142 19.86 1.47 -8.35
C PRO A 142 19.22 0.09 -8.16
N TYR A 143 18.12 -0.14 -8.87
CA TYR A 143 17.33 -1.37 -8.91
C TYR A 143 17.30 -2.00 -10.32
N ALA A 144 18.36 -1.79 -11.11
CA ALA A 144 18.50 -2.34 -12.47
C ALA A 144 18.28 -3.86 -12.58
N PHE A 145 18.48 -4.61 -11.49
CA PHE A 145 18.28 -6.06 -11.48
C PHE A 145 16.80 -6.46 -11.67
N LEU A 146 15.84 -5.57 -11.43
CA LEU A 146 14.41 -5.85 -11.64
C LEU A 146 14.10 -6.17 -13.10
N LEU A 147 14.83 -5.56 -14.05
CA LEU A 147 14.74 -5.86 -15.49
C LEU A 147 15.19 -7.30 -15.85
N ASN A 148 15.98 -7.93 -14.99
CA ASN A 148 16.56 -9.26 -15.25
C ASN A 148 15.81 -10.37 -14.51
N ARG A 149 14.77 -10.04 -13.73
CA ARG A 149 14.00 -11.01 -12.96
C ARG A 149 12.63 -11.19 -13.59
N THR A 150 12.47 -12.32 -14.26
CA THR A 150 11.20 -12.71 -14.88
C THR A 150 10.22 -13.23 -13.84
N ILE A 151 8.94 -12.95 -14.06
CA ILE A 151 7.84 -13.42 -13.19
C ILE A 151 6.77 -14.10 -14.06
N ASP A 152 6.19 -15.18 -13.56
CA ASP A 152 5.27 -16.05 -14.31
C ASP A 152 3.89 -16.24 -13.64
N GLY A 153 3.72 -15.58 -12.49
CA GLY A 153 2.50 -15.60 -11.71
C GLY A 153 2.26 -16.86 -10.87
N GLU A 154 3.29 -17.68 -10.58
CA GLU A 154 3.16 -18.94 -9.81
C GLU A 154 2.33 -18.78 -8.52
N TYR A 155 2.62 -17.75 -7.70
CA TYR A 155 2.00 -17.57 -6.38
C TYR A 155 0.81 -16.59 -6.35
N ILE A 156 0.30 -16.16 -7.50
CA ILE A 156 -0.76 -15.14 -7.55
C ILE A 156 -2.06 -15.64 -6.91
N GLY A 157 -2.42 -16.90 -7.15
CA GLY A 157 -3.62 -17.49 -6.54
C GLY A 157 -3.55 -17.51 -5.01
N ASP A 158 -2.40 -17.88 -4.46
CA ASP A 158 -2.17 -17.88 -3.01
C ASP A 158 -2.18 -16.45 -2.44
N LEU A 159 -1.57 -15.50 -3.15
CA LEU A 159 -1.51 -14.10 -2.75
C LEU A 159 -2.90 -13.46 -2.67
N LEU A 160 -3.74 -13.66 -3.69
CA LEU A 160 -5.13 -13.17 -3.67
C LEU A 160 -5.95 -13.89 -2.60
N THR A 161 -5.73 -15.20 -2.38
CA THR A 161 -6.42 -15.97 -1.34
C THR A 161 -6.10 -15.43 0.06
N ALA A 162 -4.83 -15.11 0.31
CA ALA A 162 -4.39 -14.51 1.56
C ALA A 162 -5.04 -13.13 1.78
N HIS A 163 -5.07 -12.27 0.76
CA HIS A 163 -5.72 -10.96 0.86
C HIS A 163 -7.24 -11.07 1.02
N ARG A 164 -7.89 -12.03 0.34
CA ARG A 164 -9.32 -12.30 0.52
C ARG A 164 -9.64 -12.76 1.94
N THR A 165 -8.75 -13.58 2.54
CA THR A 165 -8.90 -14.06 3.92
C THR A 165 -8.89 -12.92 4.94
N VAL A 166 -8.14 -11.85 4.68
CA VAL A 166 -8.09 -10.66 5.55
C VAL A 166 -9.14 -9.60 5.21
N GLY A 167 -10.06 -9.89 4.29
CA GLY A 167 -11.24 -9.05 4.01
C GLY A 167 -11.20 -8.26 2.71
N VAL A 168 -10.16 -8.40 1.87
CA VAL A 168 -10.13 -7.74 0.55
C VAL A 168 -11.18 -8.41 -0.37
N PRO A 169 -12.07 -7.65 -1.04
CA PRO A 169 -13.23 -8.19 -1.75
C PRO A 169 -12.89 -8.75 -3.13
N TYR A 170 -11.96 -9.71 -3.21
CA TYR A 170 -11.74 -10.49 -4.43
C TYR A 170 -12.92 -11.44 -4.66
N THR A 171 -13.54 -11.36 -5.83
CA THR A 171 -14.65 -12.24 -6.25
C THR A 171 -14.13 -13.60 -6.72
N ASP A 172 -14.98 -14.61 -6.77
CA ASP A 172 -14.59 -15.94 -7.29
C ASP A 172 -14.09 -15.86 -8.74
N VAL A 173 -14.70 -14.98 -9.55
CA VAL A 173 -14.26 -14.73 -10.94
C VAL A 173 -12.86 -14.11 -10.98
N MET A 174 -12.53 -13.19 -10.08
CA MET A 174 -11.16 -12.66 -9.95
C MET A 174 -10.16 -13.75 -9.55
N MET A 175 -10.55 -14.64 -8.64
CA MET A 175 -9.68 -15.74 -8.20
C MET A 175 -9.39 -16.72 -9.34
N GLU A 176 -10.43 -17.11 -10.08
CA GLU A 176 -10.33 -18.06 -11.21
C GLU A 176 -9.48 -17.50 -12.36
N ASN A 177 -9.56 -16.18 -12.59
CA ASN A 177 -8.86 -15.50 -13.68
C ASN A 177 -7.54 -14.84 -13.24
N ALA A 178 -7.11 -14.99 -11.99
CA ALA A 178 -6.01 -14.21 -11.43
C ALA A 178 -4.71 -14.30 -12.23
N ARG A 179 -4.35 -15.50 -12.71
CA ARG A 179 -3.14 -15.70 -13.53
C ARG A 179 -3.31 -15.13 -14.95
N THR A 180 -4.51 -15.23 -15.52
CA THR A 180 -4.83 -14.65 -16.83
C THR A 180 -4.74 -13.14 -16.75
N ASP A 181 -5.34 -12.53 -15.73
CA ASP A 181 -5.31 -11.08 -15.51
C ASP A 181 -3.89 -10.57 -15.27
N PHE A 182 -3.11 -11.30 -14.47
CA PHE A 182 -1.70 -11.00 -14.23
C PHE A 182 -0.89 -10.89 -15.53
N LEU A 183 -1.05 -11.86 -16.43
CA LEU A 183 -0.32 -11.88 -17.71
C LEU A 183 -0.88 -10.84 -18.69
N ALA A 184 -2.21 -10.72 -18.77
CA ALA A 184 -2.88 -9.83 -19.71
C ALA A 184 -2.59 -8.35 -19.41
N GLN A 185 -2.39 -7.98 -18.14
CA GLN A 185 -2.11 -6.59 -17.76
C GLN A 185 -0.82 -6.04 -18.36
N ALA A 186 0.19 -6.90 -18.56
CA ALA A 186 1.48 -6.50 -19.11
C ALA A 186 1.59 -6.73 -20.64
N ASP A 187 0.59 -7.35 -21.26
CA ASP A 187 0.60 -7.65 -22.69
C ASP A 187 -0.25 -6.61 -23.46
N PRO A 188 0.37 -5.72 -24.25
CA PRO A 188 -0.36 -4.72 -25.04
C PRO A 188 -1.23 -5.33 -26.15
N ASN A 189 -1.07 -6.62 -26.47
CA ASN A 189 -1.85 -7.31 -27.50
C ASN A 189 -2.94 -8.23 -26.92
N ALA A 190 -3.03 -8.37 -25.59
CA ALA A 190 -4.05 -9.21 -24.97
C ALA A 190 -5.44 -8.55 -25.02
N ASP A 191 -6.48 -9.37 -25.10
CA ASP A 191 -7.84 -8.89 -24.82
C ASP A 191 -7.98 -8.67 -23.31
N THR A 192 -8.15 -7.40 -22.93
CA THR A 192 -8.17 -6.96 -21.53
C THR A 192 -9.53 -6.43 -21.09
N SER A 193 -10.56 -6.62 -21.92
CA SER A 193 -11.93 -6.17 -21.62
C SER A 193 -12.42 -6.73 -20.29
N ASP A 194 -12.25 -8.05 -20.10
CA ASP A 194 -12.63 -8.76 -18.88
C ASP A 194 -11.77 -8.35 -17.66
N LEU A 195 -10.48 -8.06 -17.88
CA LEU A 195 -9.59 -7.57 -16.83
C LEU A 195 -10.05 -6.20 -16.33
N LEU A 196 -10.40 -5.30 -17.25
CA LEU A 196 -10.84 -3.94 -16.93
C LEU A 196 -12.24 -3.91 -16.30
N GLU A 197 -13.09 -4.89 -16.61
CA GLU A 197 -14.35 -5.08 -15.90
C GLU A 197 -14.12 -5.49 -14.43
N ARG A 198 -13.17 -6.40 -14.18
CA ARG A 198 -12.80 -6.82 -12.81
C ARG A 198 -12.03 -5.74 -12.06
N TYR A 199 -11.11 -5.05 -12.72
CA TYR A 199 -10.24 -4.04 -12.12
C TYR A 199 -10.34 -2.69 -12.86
N PRO A 200 -11.46 -1.95 -12.68
CA PRO A 200 -11.65 -0.66 -13.34
C PRO A 200 -10.49 0.31 -13.11
N GLY A 201 -10.00 0.93 -14.17
CA GLY A 201 -8.86 1.87 -14.11
C GLY A 201 -7.48 1.22 -14.01
N ALA A 202 -7.38 -0.12 -13.97
CA ALA A 202 -6.11 -0.81 -14.13
C ALA A 202 -5.45 -0.40 -15.44
N GLN A 203 -4.17 -0.09 -15.37
CA GLN A 203 -3.38 0.27 -16.54
C GLN A 203 -2.91 -1.02 -17.22
N VAL A 204 -3.04 -1.09 -18.55
CA VAL A 204 -2.64 -2.24 -19.37
C VAL A 204 -1.66 -1.78 -20.43
N ARG A 205 -0.44 -2.33 -20.40
CA ARG A 205 0.64 -2.08 -21.37
C ARG A 205 1.89 -2.84 -20.93
N ASN A 206 2.86 -2.91 -21.84
CA ASN A 206 4.23 -3.24 -21.46
C ASN A 206 4.85 -2.06 -20.72
N PHE A 207 5.21 -2.23 -19.45
CA PHE A 207 5.66 -1.13 -18.59
C PHE A 207 7.18 -0.95 -18.62
N ASP A 208 7.94 -2.00 -18.90
CA ASP A 208 9.41 -1.94 -18.88
C ASP A 208 10.08 -1.98 -20.27
N GLY A 209 9.31 -2.21 -21.32
CA GLY A 209 9.74 -2.32 -22.72
C GLY A 209 10.40 -3.64 -23.09
N GLN A 210 10.44 -4.63 -22.20
CA GLN A 210 11.03 -5.96 -22.43
C GLN A 210 10.01 -6.93 -23.04
N PRO A 211 10.44 -7.91 -23.84
CA PRO A 211 9.51 -8.91 -24.37
C PRO A 211 9.04 -9.92 -23.31
N GLN A 212 9.79 -10.09 -22.22
CA GLN A 212 9.42 -10.92 -21.08
C GLN A 212 8.81 -10.08 -19.97
N LEU A 213 7.84 -10.63 -19.24
CA LEU A 213 7.27 -10.01 -18.05
C LEU A 213 8.28 -10.04 -16.89
N THR A 214 8.61 -8.87 -16.34
CA THR A 214 9.62 -8.74 -15.27
C THR A 214 9.08 -8.13 -13.97
N GLU A 215 9.89 -8.20 -12.92
CA GLU A 215 9.63 -7.46 -11.68
C GLU A 215 9.59 -5.93 -11.89
N MET A 216 10.25 -5.41 -12.93
CA MET A 216 10.17 -3.99 -13.29
C MET A 216 8.76 -3.64 -13.78
N ASP A 217 8.11 -4.50 -14.57
CA ASP A 217 6.72 -4.25 -14.97
C ASP A 217 5.79 -4.19 -13.77
N ALA A 218 5.92 -5.17 -12.87
CA ALA A 218 5.06 -5.27 -11.70
C ALA A 218 5.18 -4.03 -10.80
N ILE A 219 6.40 -3.61 -10.45
CA ILE A 219 6.58 -2.44 -9.58
C ILE A 219 6.07 -1.16 -10.25
N ILE A 220 6.22 -1.01 -11.57
CA ILE A 220 5.70 0.15 -12.29
C ILE A 220 4.17 0.13 -12.33
N ALA A 221 3.55 -1.02 -12.57
CA ALA A 221 2.09 -1.18 -12.51
C ALA A 221 1.55 -0.74 -11.14
N TYR A 222 2.21 -1.16 -10.05
CA TYR A 222 1.88 -0.70 -8.69
C TYR A 222 2.00 0.81 -8.53
N LEU A 223 3.16 1.40 -8.91
CA LEU A 223 3.39 2.84 -8.80
C LEU A 223 2.40 3.66 -9.62
N GLN A 224 2.03 3.19 -10.81
CA GLN A 224 1.09 3.87 -11.69
C GLN A 224 -0.35 3.85 -11.15
N MET A 225 -0.69 2.91 -10.29
CA MET A 225 -1.99 2.87 -9.63
C MET A 225 -2.08 3.87 -8.47
N LEU A 226 -0.98 4.15 -7.77
CA LEU A 226 -1.00 4.92 -6.52
C LEU A 226 -1.68 6.29 -6.65
N GLY A 227 -2.78 6.42 -5.91
CA GLY A 227 -3.55 7.66 -5.78
C GLY A 227 -4.49 7.97 -6.94
N THR A 228 -4.76 7.00 -7.81
CA THR A 228 -5.63 7.17 -8.99
C THR A 228 -7.08 6.72 -8.78
N LEU A 229 -7.36 5.95 -7.73
CA LEU A 229 -8.67 5.29 -7.54
C LEU A 229 -9.74 6.17 -6.92
N VAL A 230 -9.35 7.18 -6.13
CA VAL A 230 -10.31 8.04 -5.42
C VAL A 230 -10.74 9.19 -6.30
N ASP A 231 -12.04 9.35 -6.45
CA ASP A 231 -12.64 10.58 -6.98
C ASP A 231 -12.80 11.62 -5.86
N PHE A 232 -11.91 12.61 -5.84
CA PHE A 232 -11.93 13.68 -4.83
C PHE A 232 -13.10 14.66 -4.99
N GLU A 233 -13.80 14.69 -6.13
CA GLU A 233 -14.97 15.57 -6.32
C GLU A 233 -16.16 15.07 -5.51
N THR A 234 -16.24 13.76 -5.27
CA THR A 234 -17.29 13.11 -4.46
C THR A 234 -17.02 13.21 -2.96
N PHE A 235 -15.79 13.54 -2.57
CA PHE A 235 -15.39 13.61 -1.17
C PHE A 235 -15.87 14.90 -0.49
N VAL A 236 -16.64 14.76 0.59
CA VAL A 236 -17.08 15.89 1.43
C VAL A 236 -16.31 15.86 2.75
N PRO A 237 -15.43 16.86 3.02
CA PRO A 237 -14.75 16.94 4.30
C PRO A 237 -15.76 17.07 5.44
N VAL A 238 -15.60 16.29 6.51
CA VAL A 238 -16.37 16.49 7.73
C VAL A 238 -16.07 17.90 8.24
N ALA A 239 -17.09 18.75 8.31
CA ALA A 239 -16.93 20.11 8.84
C ALA A 239 -16.30 20.04 10.22
N ASN A 240 -15.19 20.76 10.42
CA ASN A 240 -14.45 20.83 11.68
C ASN A 240 -15.43 20.94 12.85
N ARG A 241 -15.40 19.96 13.76
CA ARG A 241 -16.01 20.11 15.09
C ARG A 241 -15.15 21.03 15.95
#